data_AF-A0A847E5H3-F1
#
_entry.id   AF-A0A847E5H3-F1
#
_cell.length_a   1.000
_cell.length_b   1.000
_cell.length_c   1.000
_cell.angle_alpha   90.00
_cell.angle_beta   90.00
_cell.angle_gamma   90.00
#
_symmetry.space_group_name_H-M   'P 1'
#
loop_
_entity.id
_entity.type
_entity.pdbx_description
1 polymer ?
#
loop_
_entity_poly.entity_id
_entity_poly.type
_entity_poly.pdbx_seq_one_letter_code
_entity_poly.pdbx_strand_id
1 'polypeptide(L)'
;MQIGSALKQDVHDILCEDLLRERAAVLSRAGFAVENALQQVIRINQRIEEKMNELRTHRNDVSRRKDLTDQVTILEEINTIIDQYNTACQKAELQYYYFIVTREALGLRRHEMVRQLYQIPPKKKKIQAI
;
A
#
# COMPACT_ATOMS: atom_id res chain seq x y z
N MET A 1 -10.50 3.13 -56.39
CA MET A 1 -11.25 2.76 -55.17
C MET A 1 -10.37 2.43 -53.95
N GLN A 2 -9.02 2.44 -54.02
CA GLN A 2 -8.14 2.00 -52.92
C GLN A 2 -7.71 3.09 -51.91
N ILE A 3 -7.87 4.38 -52.25
CA ILE A 3 -7.40 5.48 -51.38
C ILE A 3 -8.28 5.61 -50.12
N GLY A 4 -9.60 5.36 -50.24
CA GLY A 4 -10.53 5.44 -49.12
C GLY A 4 -10.44 4.28 -48.12
N SER A 5 -9.84 3.15 -48.47
CA SER A 5 -9.59 2.05 -47.53
C SER A 5 -8.32 2.27 -46.71
N ALA A 6 -7.26 2.83 -47.32
CA ALA A 6 -6.01 3.13 -46.63
C ALA A 6 -6.18 4.22 -45.56
N LEU A 7 -6.90 5.31 -45.85
CA LEU A 7 -7.22 6.36 -44.87
C LEU A 7 -8.08 5.85 -43.71
N LYS A 8 -9.00 4.91 -43.96
CA LYS A 8 -9.81 4.29 -42.90
C LYS A 8 -8.99 3.36 -42.01
N GLN A 9 -7.98 2.71 -42.57
CA GLN A 9 -7.07 1.83 -41.84
C GLN A 9 -6.13 2.66 -40.95
N ASP A 10 -5.61 3.77 -41.46
CA ASP A 10 -4.77 4.72 -40.70
C ASP A 10 -5.53 5.32 -39.49
N VAL A 11 -6.79 5.73 -39.69
CA VAL A 11 -7.65 6.21 -38.59
C VAL A 11 -7.97 5.11 -37.58
N HIS A 12 -8.16 3.87 -38.03
CA HIS A 12 -8.42 2.73 -37.14
C HIS A 12 -7.20 2.40 -36.27
N ASP A 13 -6.00 2.47 -36.85
CA ASP A 13 -4.74 2.21 -36.14
C ASP A 13 -4.49 3.28 -35.07
N ILE A 14 -4.71 4.56 -35.39
CA ILE A 14 -4.64 5.67 -34.43
C ILE A 14 -5.59 5.43 -33.24
N LEU A 15 -6.84 5.06 -33.52
CA LEU A 15 -7.83 4.80 -32.47
C LEU A 15 -7.42 3.61 -31.57
N CYS A 16 -6.84 2.56 -32.17
CA CYS A 16 -6.34 1.42 -31.41
C CYS A 16 -5.15 1.80 -30.52
N GLU A 17 -4.23 2.62 -31.02
CA GLU A 17 -3.10 3.13 -30.23
C GLU A 17 -3.56 4.00 -29.06
N ASP A 18 -4.52 4.90 -29.30
CA ASP A 18 -5.07 5.76 -28.25
C ASP A 18 -5.75 4.91 -27.16
N LEU A 19 -6.55 3.92 -27.54
CA LEU A 19 -7.18 3.00 -26.59
C LEU A 19 -6.13 2.22 -25.78
N LEU A 20 -5.06 1.74 -26.41
CA LEU A 20 -3.97 1.05 -25.71
C LEU A 20 -3.28 1.97 -24.71
N ARG A 21 -3.03 3.23 -25.10
CA ARG A 21 -2.41 4.24 -24.23
C ARG A 21 -3.29 4.57 -23.03
N GLU A 22 -4.59 4.73 -23.22
CA GLU A 22 -5.55 4.98 -22.14
C GLU A 22 -5.59 3.81 -21.15
N ARG A 23 -5.64 2.57 -21.66
CA ARG A 23 -5.61 1.36 -20.82
C ARG A 23 -4.33 1.26 -20.01
N ALA A 24 -3.18 1.51 -20.63
CA ALA A 24 -1.89 1.54 -19.94
C ALA A 24 -1.87 2.60 -18.84
N ALA A 25 -2.40 3.79 -19.11
CA ALA A 25 -2.48 4.87 -18.12
C ALA A 25 -3.38 4.51 -16.94
N VAL A 26 -4.53 3.88 -17.17
CA VAL A 26 -5.45 3.40 -16.12
C VAL A 26 -4.76 2.35 -15.23
N LEU A 27 -4.10 1.35 -15.85
CA LEU A 27 -3.37 0.31 -15.11
C LEU A 27 -2.23 0.88 -14.29
N SER A 28 -1.47 1.82 -14.85
CA SER A 28 -0.36 2.49 -14.15
C SER A 28 -0.85 3.24 -12.92
N ARG A 29 -1.92 4.04 -13.04
CA ARG A 29 -2.51 4.76 -11.90
C ARG A 29 -2.98 3.81 -10.80
N ALA A 30 -3.65 2.73 -11.18
CA ALA A 30 -4.14 1.74 -10.22
C ALA A 30 -2.99 1.00 -9.52
N GLY A 31 -1.94 0.61 -10.26
CA GLY A 31 -0.72 0.03 -9.68
C GLY A 31 -0.03 0.99 -8.70
N PHE A 32 0.17 2.25 -9.09
CA PHE A 32 0.75 3.27 -8.21
C PHE A 32 -0.08 3.52 -6.94
N ALA A 33 -1.42 3.40 -7.01
CA ALA A 33 -2.25 3.53 -5.82
C ALA A 33 -1.95 2.42 -4.79
N VAL A 34 -1.70 1.19 -5.25
CA VAL A 34 -1.27 0.07 -4.38
C VAL A 34 0.13 0.33 -3.82
N GLU A 35 1.08 0.73 -4.66
CA GLU A 35 2.47 1.04 -4.24
C GLU A 35 2.50 2.13 -3.18
N ASN A 36 1.78 3.23 -3.42
CA ASN A 36 1.70 4.34 -2.47
C ASN A 36 1.10 3.89 -1.14
N ALA A 37 0.07 3.04 -1.15
CA ALA A 37 -0.51 2.51 0.08
C ALA A 37 0.48 1.62 0.84
N LEU A 38 1.21 0.73 0.13
CA LEU A 38 2.24 -0.12 0.73
C LEU A 38 3.42 0.70 1.30
N GLN A 39 3.85 1.75 0.59
CA GLN A 39 4.90 2.65 1.09
C GLN A 39 4.48 3.34 2.38
N GLN A 40 3.20 3.71 2.53
CA GLN A 40 2.70 4.25 3.80
C GLN A 40 2.73 3.21 4.92
N VAL A 41 2.36 1.96 4.63
CA VAL A 41 2.45 0.85 5.58
C VAL A 41 3.90 0.65 6.06
N ILE A 42 4.88 0.68 5.15
CA ILE A 42 6.31 0.56 5.48
C ILE A 42 6.77 1.72 6.37
N ARG A 43 6.45 2.96 6.02
CA ARG A 43 6.82 4.14 6.81
C ARG A 43 6.24 4.11 8.22
N ILE A 44 4.97 3.73 8.36
CA ILE A 44 4.35 3.63 9.69
C ILE A 44 5.00 2.48 10.48
N ASN A 45 5.34 1.36 9.84
CA ASN A 45 6.04 0.27 10.51
C ASN A 45 7.41 0.70 11.07
N GLN A 46 8.19 1.47 10.30
CA GLN A 46 9.46 2.03 10.76
C GLN A 46 9.27 2.90 12.01
N ARG A 47 8.23 3.74 12.03
CA ARG A 47 7.88 4.56 13.19
C ARG A 47 7.47 3.73 14.41
N ILE A 48 6.81 2.59 14.22
CA ILE A 48 6.53 1.64 15.31
C ILE A 48 7.86 1.08 15.86
N GLU A 49 8.77 0.68 14.98
CA GLU A 49 10.08 0.13 15.37
C GLU A 49 10.94 1.15 16.14
N GLU A 50 10.97 2.39 15.69
CA GLU A 50 11.62 3.51 16.39
C GLU A 50 11.07 3.69 17.81
N LYS A 51 9.74 3.77 17.96
CA LYS A 51 9.09 3.90 19.27
C LYS A 51 9.28 2.69 20.18
N MET A 52 9.29 1.48 19.62
CA MET A 52 9.63 0.28 20.39
C MET A 52 11.08 0.32 20.90
N ASN A 53 12.02 0.87 20.13
CA ASN A 53 13.41 1.01 20.55
C ASN A 53 13.56 2.09 21.64
N GLU A 54 12.81 3.19 21.56
CA GLU A 54 12.72 4.19 22.64
C GLU A 54 12.26 3.53 23.95
N LEU A 55 11.17 2.76 23.91
CA LEU A 55 10.63 2.04 25.08
C LEU A 55 11.66 1.07 25.69
N ARG A 56 12.38 0.31 24.86
CA ARG A 56 13.42 -0.62 25.31
C ARG A 56 14.59 0.11 25.97
N THR A 57 14.96 1.28 25.45
CA THR A 57 16.04 2.10 26.00
C THR A 57 15.64 2.66 27.35
N HIS A 58 14.40 3.15 27.48
CA HIS A 58 13.83 3.61 28.76
C HIS A 58 13.83 2.50 29.82
N ARG A 59 13.40 1.28 29.46
CA ARG A 59 13.35 0.14 30.39
C ARG A 59 14.72 -0.28 30.94
N ASN A 60 15.79 -0.08 30.16
CA ASN A 60 17.15 -0.49 30.53
C ASN A 60 17.87 0.53 31.42
N ASP A 61 17.33 1.75 31.60
CA ASP A 61 17.90 2.74 32.52
C ASP A 61 17.47 2.44 33.97
N VAL A 62 18.39 1.87 34.74
CA VAL A 62 18.19 1.37 36.12
C VAL A 62 17.85 2.49 37.12
N SER A 63 17.89 3.76 36.71
CA SER A 63 17.97 4.92 37.61
C SER A 63 16.62 5.57 37.96
N ARG A 64 15.48 5.14 37.42
CA ARG A 64 14.20 5.88 37.59
C ARG A 64 13.05 4.99 38.08
N ARG A 65 12.70 5.10 39.37
CA ARG A 65 11.42 4.60 39.94
C ARG A 65 10.20 5.48 39.58
N LYS A 66 10.37 6.50 38.73
CA LYS A 66 9.31 7.43 38.26
C LYS A 66 8.68 6.98 36.92
N ASP A 67 9.05 5.80 36.43
CA ASP A 67 9.08 5.41 35.02
C ASP A 67 7.84 4.62 34.54
N LEU A 68 6.93 4.22 35.43
CA LEU A 68 5.75 3.44 35.04
C LEU A 68 4.75 4.26 34.21
N THR A 69 4.50 5.52 34.59
CA THR A 69 3.58 6.40 33.85
C THR A 69 4.12 6.75 32.47
N ASP A 70 5.44 6.98 32.36
CA ASP A 70 6.10 7.29 31.10
C ASP A 70 6.10 6.07 30.17
N GLN A 71 6.35 4.86 30.69
CA GLN A 71 6.26 3.62 29.93
C GLN A 71 4.83 3.34 29.42
N VAL A 72 3.82 3.56 30.26
CA VAL A 72 2.41 3.41 29.85
C VAL A 72 2.07 4.41 28.74
N THR A 73 2.53 5.65 28.85
CA THR A 73 2.31 6.69 27.82
C THR A 73 2.96 6.29 26.49
N ILE A 74 4.21 5.80 26.51
CA ILE A 74 4.89 5.32 25.30
C ILE A 74 4.16 4.10 24.68
N LEU A 75 3.62 3.19 25.51
CA LEU A 75 2.82 2.06 25.03
C LEU A 75 1.52 2.51 24.35
N GLU A 76 0.85 3.52 24.90
CA GLU A 76 -0.35 4.12 24.30
C GLU A 76 -0.04 4.80 22.95
N GLU A 77 1.11 5.50 22.86
CA GLU A 77 1.61 6.06 21.60
C GLU A 77 1.85 4.96 20.56
N ILE A 78 2.55 3.89 20.94
CA ILE A 78 2.80 2.74 20.05
C ILE A 78 1.48 2.14 19.57
N ASN A 79 0.50 1.95 20.47
CA ASN A 79 -0.81 1.42 20.12
C ASN A 79 -1.57 2.33 19.15
N THR A 80 -1.43 3.64 19.28
CA THR A 80 -2.00 4.61 18.34
C THR A 80 -1.35 4.50 16.97
N ILE A 81 -0.03 4.30 16.90
CA ILE A 81 0.68 4.09 15.63
C ILE A 81 0.31 2.73 15.02
N ILE A 82 0.07 1.70 15.84
CA ILE A 82 -0.45 0.40 15.38
C ILE A 82 -1.84 0.54 14.75
N ASP A 83 -2.72 1.39 15.30
CA ASP A 83 -4.03 1.66 14.67
C ASP A 83 -3.88 2.33 13.30
N GLN A 84 -2.94 3.28 13.18
CA GLN A 84 -2.60 3.92 11.90
C GLN A 84 -2.05 2.90 10.90
N TYR A 85 -1.17 2.00 11.35
CA TYR A 85 -0.62 0.91 10.54
C TYR A 85 -1.73 -0.01 10.02
N ASN A 86 -2.63 -0.45 10.90
CA ASN A 86 -3.73 -1.33 10.54
C ASN A 86 -4.71 -0.67 9.55
N THR A 87 -4.96 0.63 9.72
CA THR A 87 -5.74 1.44 8.77
C THR A 87 -5.03 1.53 7.41
N ALA A 88 -3.71 1.70 7.40
CA ALA A 88 -2.93 1.71 6.16
C ALA A 88 -2.93 0.34 5.47
N CYS A 89 -2.88 -0.77 6.22
CA CYS A 89 -3.04 -2.13 5.67
C CYS A 89 -4.42 -2.30 5.01
N GLN A 90 -5.51 -1.86 5.67
CA GLN A 90 -6.85 -1.90 5.08
C GLN A 90 -6.93 -1.07 3.79
N LYS A 91 -6.30 0.10 3.77
CA LYS A 91 -6.22 0.93 2.56
C LYS A 91 -5.46 0.20 1.45
N ALA A 92 -4.35 -0.46 1.75
CA ALA A 92 -3.60 -1.25 0.78
C ALA A 92 -4.42 -2.44 0.26
N GLU A 93 -5.14 -3.16 1.12
CA GLU A 93 -6.09 -4.22 0.76
C GLU A 93 -7.14 -3.72 -0.25
N LEU A 94 -7.73 -2.55 0.03
CA LEU A 94 -8.73 -1.95 -0.84
C LEU A 94 -8.15 -1.52 -2.20
N GLN A 95 -6.99 -0.86 -2.21
CA GLN A 95 -6.33 -0.47 -3.47
C GLN A 95 -5.93 -1.69 -4.30
N TYR A 96 -5.43 -2.74 -3.65
CA TYR A 96 -5.09 -4.00 -4.31
C TYR A 96 -6.33 -4.63 -4.96
N TYR A 97 -7.44 -4.68 -4.23
CA TYR A 97 -8.71 -5.15 -4.78
C TYR A 97 -9.13 -4.36 -6.03
N TYR A 98 -9.10 -3.02 -5.96
CA TYR A 98 -9.42 -2.19 -7.13
C TYR A 98 -8.47 -2.40 -8.30
N PHE A 99 -7.18 -2.63 -8.04
CA PHE A 99 -6.23 -2.93 -9.09
C PHE A 99 -6.55 -4.25 -9.80
N ILE A 100 -6.89 -5.30 -9.05
CA ILE A 100 -7.33 -6.58 -9.62
C ILE A 100 -8.60 -6.41 -10.46
N VAL A 101 -9.61 -5.72 -9.94
CA VAL A 101 -10.86 -5.45 -10.68
C VAL A 101 -10.59 -4.67 -11.97
N THR A 102 -9.71 -3.67 -11.91
CA THR A 102 -9.29 -2.88 -13.09
C THR A 102 -8.62 -3.76 -14.14
N ARG A 103 -7.73 -4.67 -13.72
CA ARG A 103 -7.09 -5.65 -14.61
C ARG A 103 -8.11 -6.58 -15.26
N GLU A 104 -9.05 -7.12 -14.49
CA GLU A 104 -10.11 -8.00 -14.97
C GLU A 104 -11.02 -7.31 -16.00
N ALA A 105 -11.42 -6.06 -15.72
CA ALA A 105 -12.22 -5.25 -16.65
C ALA A 105 -11.51 -5.00 -17.99
N LEU A 106 -10.17 -5.03 -17.99
CA LEU A 106 -9.33 -4.91 -19.18
C LEU A 106 -8.92 -6.26 -19.79
N GLY A 107 -9.45 -7.38 -19.27
CA GLY A 107 -9.20 -8.74 -19.77
C GLY A 107 -7.92 -9.40 -19.26
N LEU A 108 -7.22 -8.80 -18.30
CA LEU A 108 -5.96 -9.29 -17.75
C LEU A 108 -6.18 -10.23 -16.55
N ARG A 109 -6.58 -11.48 -16.81
CA ARG A 109 -7.05 -12.43 -15.78
C ARG A 109 -5.98 -13.18 -14.98
N ARG A 110 -4.71 -13.05 -15.38
CA ARG A 110 -3.58 -13.70 -14.70
C ARG A 110 -2.97 -12.75 -13.66
N HIS A 111 -3.02 -13.17 -12.40
CA HIS A 111 -2.63 -12.33 -11.24
C HIS A 111 -1.52 -12.93 -10.38
N GLU A 112 -0.86 -13.99 -10.82
CA GLU A 112 0.20 -14.66 -10.04
C GLU A 112 1.34 -13.71 -9.68
N MET A 113 1.89 -13.02 -10.68
CA MET A 113 2.93 -12.01 -10.44
C MET A 113 2.42 -10.81 -9.63
N VAL A 114 1.14 -10.43 -9.79
CA VAL A 114 0.55 -9.32 -9.04
C VAL A 114 0.47 -9.65 -7.55
N ARG A 115 0.12 -10.89 -7.19
CA ARG A 115 0.14 -11.38 -5.80
C ARG A 115 1.56 -11.40 -5.22
N GLN A 116 2.56 -11.73 -6.04
CA GLN A 116 3.96 -11.77 -5.59
C GLN A 116 4.54 -10.37 -5.37
N LEU A 117 4.22 -9.41 -6.25
CA LEU A 117 4.75 -8.05 -6.19
C LEU A 117 4.10 -7.20 -5.08
N TYR A 118 2.79 -7.33 -4.87
CA TYR A 118 2.05 -6.49 -3.94
C TYR A 118 1.64 -7.25 -2.68
N GLN A 119 2.63 -7.73 -1.93
CA GLN A 119 2.39 -8.39 -0.66
C GLN A 119 2.02 -7.36 0.41
N ILE A 120 0.78 -7.43 0.88
CA ILE A 120 0.30 -6.60 1.99
C ILE A 120 0.67 -7.30 3.30
N PRO A 121 1.43 -6.65 4.20
CA PRO A 121 1.79 -7.26 5.47
C PRO A 121 0.56 -7.38 6.40
N PRO A 122 0.55 -8.38 7.29
CA PRO A 122 -0.57 -8.60 8.20
C PRO A 122 -0.69 -7.47 9.23
N LYS A 123 -1.93 -7.23 9.67
CA LYS A 123 -2.25 -6.28 10.74
C LYS A 123 -1.55 -6.67 12.05
N LYS A 124 -1.13 -5.67 12.82
CA LYS A 124 -0.47 -5.85 14.12
C LYS A 124 -1.48 -5.77 15.25
N LYS A 125 -1.24 -6.56 16.30
CA LYS A 125 -2.01 -6.48 17.55
C LYS A 125 -1.45 -5.38 18.43
N LYS A 126 -2.33 -4.71 19.19
CA LYS A 126 -1.94 -3.77 20.24
C LYS A 126 -1.12 -4.48 21.31
N ILE A 127 -0.19 -3.74 21.90
CA ILE A 127 0.64 -4.16 23.02
C ILE A 127 -0.14 -3.88 24.31
N GLN A 128 -0.19 -4.86 25.20
CA GLN A 128 -0.76 -4.69 26.54
C GLN A 128 0.36 -4.28 27.51
N ALA A 129 0.07 -3.31 28.39
CA ALA A 129 0.92 -3.06 29.55
C ALA A 129 0.80 -4.26 30.51
N ILE A 130 1.94 -4.75 31.01
CA ILE A 130 2.02 -5.82 32.02
C ILE A 130 1.93 -5.19 33.41
#